data_AF-A0A1B2HEU1-F1
#
_entry.id   AF-A0A1B2HEU1-F1
#
_cell.length_a   1.000
_cell.length_b   1.000
_cell.length_c   1.000
_cell.angle_alpha   90.00
_cell.angle_beta   90.00
_cell.angle_gamma   90.00
#
_symmetry.space_group_name_H-M   'P 1'
#
loop_
_entity.id
_entity.type
_entity.pdbx_description
1 polymer ?
#
loop_
_entity_poly.entity_id
_entity_poly.type
_entity_poly.pdbx_seq_one_letter_code
_entity_poly.pdbx_strand_id
1 'polypeptide(L)'
;MTSVHPLVGPVSRLASPAAAQRSYLESIGTAPSADELALEFDDLRHRFGDFGAEAGVLIGRIDALLDAMSGPNPVWRVDALATAPQWAELRVLAAELLPMLDDPPAD
;
A
#
# COMPACT_ATOMS: atom_id res chain seq x y z
N MET A 1 12.67 21.52 -7.24
CA MET A 1 11.49 20.63 -7.20
C MET A 1 11.96 19.38 -6.49
N THR A 2 11.55 19.17 -5.25
CA THR A 2 11.78 17.91 -4.54
C THR A 2 11.07 16.82 -5.35
N SER A 3 11.83 15.87 -5.91
CA SER A 3 11.21 14.71 -6.57
C SER A 3 10.60 13.84 -5.49
N VAL A 4 9.27 13.82 -5.45
CA VAL A 4 8.50 12.94 -4.56
C VAL A 4 8.80 11.48 -4.97
N HIS A 5 9.08 10.63 -3.99
CA HIS A 5 9.39 9.22 -4.27
C HIS A 5 8.21 8.56 -5.01
N PRO A 6 8.43 7.76 -6.09
CA PRO A 6 7.35 7.18 -6.90
C PRO A 6 6.31 6.37 -6.10
N LEU A 7 6.72 5.77 -4.98
CA LEU A 7 5.83 5.03 -4.07
C LEU A 7 4.84 5.88 -3.27
N VAL A 8 5.03 7.21 -3.17
CA VAL A 8 4.13 8.06 -2.36
C VAL A 8 2.68 7.91 -2.80
N GLY A 9 2.43 7.79 -4.11
CA GLY A 9 1.10 7.57 -4.66
C GLY A 9 0.44 6.28 -4.14
N PRO A 10 0.97 5.08 -4.47
CA PRO A 10 0.42 3.82 -3.98
C PRO A 10 0.38 3.72 -2.46
N VAL A 11 1.41 4.16 -1.75
CA VAL A 11 1.45 4.10 -0.27
C VAL A 11 0.38 5.00 0.34
N SER A 12 0.13 6.19 -0.23
CA SER A 12 -0.97 7.05 0.20
C SER A 12 -2.34 6.37 0.01
N ARG A 13 -2.52 5.63 -1.10
CA ARG A 13 -3.75 4.84 -1.34
C ARG A 13 -3.89 3.67 -0.36
N LEU A 14 -2.81 2.97 -0.07
CA LEU A 14 -2.79 1.93 0.95
C LEU A 14 -3.10 2.46 2.35
N ALA A 15 -2.66 3.67 2.69
CA ALA A 15 -2.92 4.33 3.97
C ALA A 15 -4.34 4.94 4.08
N SER A 16 -5.01 5.15 2.94
CA SER A 16 -6.29 5.85 2.90
C SER A 16 -7.43 5.06 3.57
N PRO A 17 -8.45 5.74 4.14
CA PRO A 17 -9.62 5.06 4.69
C PRO A 17 -10.32 4.15 3.68
N ALA A 18 -10.97 3.09 4.15
CA ALA A 18 -11.64 2.08 3.30
C ALA A 18 -12.61 2.69 2.26
N ALA A 19 -13.33 3.75 2.61
CA ALA A 19 -14.23 4.44 1.69
C ALA A 19 -13.47 5.09 0.52
N ALA A 20 -12.31 5.70 0.80
CA ALA A 20 -11.48 6.32 -0.23
C ALA A 20 -10.79 5.28 -1.12
N GLN A 21 -10.31 4.17 -0.52
CA GLN A 21 -9.78 3.02 -1.25
C GLN A 21 -10.82 2.45 -2.23
N ARG A 22 -12.06 2.28 -1.76
CA ARG A 22 -13.18 1.86 -2.60
C ARG A 22 -13.45 2.84 -3.74
N SER A 23 -13.58 4.13 -3.45
CA SER A 23 -13.84 5.15 -4.47
C SER A 23 -12.73 5.18 -5.53
N TYR A 24 -11.48 4.96 -5.13
CA TYR A 24 -10.36 4.83 -6.06
C TYR A 24 -10.54 3.63 -7.00
N LEU A 25 -10.75 2.44 -6.46
CA LEU A 25 -10.95 1.20 -7.24
C LEU A 25 -12.16 1.28 -8.18
N GLU A 26 -13.24 1.93 -7.76
CA GLU A 26 -14.40 2.21 -8.61
C GLU A 26 -14.03 3.18 -9.74
N SER A 27 -13.21 4.21 -9.47
CA SER A 27 -12.83 5.22 -10.46
C SER A 27 -11.93 4.68 -11.57
N ILE A 28 -11.10 3.67 -11.28
CA ILE A 28 -10.20 3.02 -12.25
C ILE A 28 -10.80 1.73 -12.85
N GLY A 29 -12.00 1.35 -12.42
CA GLY A 29 -12.75 0.22 -13.00
C GLY A 29 -12.29 -1.17 -12.56
N THR A 30 -11.56 -1.30 -11.45
CA THR A 30 -11.06 -2.59 -10.93
C THR A 30 -11.95 -3.20 -9.82
N ALA A 31 -12.89 -2.42 -9.28
CA ALA A 31 -13.94 -2.95 -8.41
C ALA A 31 -14.74 -4.06 -9.13
N PRO A 32 -15.12 -5.16 -8.45
CA PRO A 32 -15.11 -5.37 -7.00
C PRO A 32 -13.79 -5.92 -6.42
N SER A 33 -12.74 -6.02 -7.23
CA SER A 33 -11.41 -6.45 -6.77
C SER A 33 -10.70 -5.32 -6.02
N ALA A 34 -9.89 -5.68 -5.02
CA ALA A 34 -9.06 -4.77 -4.24
C ALA A 34 -7.55 -5.08 -4.37
N ASP A 35 -7.20 -6.12 -5.12
CA ASP A 35 -5.81 -6.49 -5.42
C ASP A 35 -5.03 -5.38 -6.14
N GLU A 36 -5.69 -4.54 -6.95
CA GLU A 36 -5.05 -3.41 -7.64
C GLU A 36 -4.29 -2.47 -6.69
N LEU A 37 -4.76 -2.27 -5.45
CA LEU A 37 -4.03 -1.48 -4.44
C LEU A 37 -2.68 -2.11 -4.09
N ALA A 38 -2.60 -3.44 -4.07
CA ALA A 38 -1.37 -4.18 -3.81
C ALA A 38 -0.48 -4.21 -5.06
N LEU A 39 -1.06 -4.44 -6.24
CA LEU A 39 -0.33 -4.51 -7.52
C LEU A 39 0.38 -3.19 -7.84
N GLU A 40 -0.28 -2.05 -7.66
CA GLU A 40 0.34 -0.74 -7.90
C GLU A 40 1.52 -0.45 -6.96
N PHE A 41 1.43 -0.92 -5.70
CA PHE A 41 2.54 -0.83 -4.76
C PHE A 41 3.68 -1.77 -5.16
N ASP A 42 3.34 -3.00 -5.53
CA ASP A 42 4.28 -4.04 -5.91
C ASP A 42 5.09 -3.67 -7.17
N ASP A 43 4.42 -3.17 -8.20
CA ASP A 43 5.06 -2.74 -9.45
C ASP A 43 6.10 -1.64 -9.21
N LEU A 44 5.75 -0.64 -8.39
CA LEU A 44 6.64 0.48 -8.14
C LEU A 44 7.78 0.12 -7.17
N ARG A 45 7.54 -0.69 -6.13
CA ARG A 45 8.62 -1.05 -5.18
C ARG A 45 9.71 -1.86 -5.87
N HIS A 46 9.33 -2.76 -6.79
CA HIS A 46 10.30 -3.56 -7.57
C HIS A 46 11.06 -2.71 -8.56
N ARG A 47 10.44 -1.66 -9.10
CA ARG A 47 11.06 -0.75 -10.07
C ARG A 47 12.02 0.26 -9.44
N PHE A 48 11.76 0.69 -8.21
CA PHE A 48 12.47 1.79 -7.54
C PHE A 48 13.13 1.36 -6.22
N GLY A 49 13.54 0.09 -6.13
CA GLY A 49 13.86 -0.64 -4.89
C GLY A 49 15.11 -0.22 -4.10
N ASP A 50 15.38 1.08 -3.94
CA ASP A 50 16.38 1.59 -3.01
C ASP A 50 15.70 2.34 -1.87
N PHE A 51 15.68 1.72 -0.69
CA PHE A 51 15.03 2.23 0.51
C PHE A 51 16.03 2.27 1.66
N GLY A 52 15.99 3.34 2.47
CA GLY A 52 16.70 3.37 3.73
C GLY A 52 16.28 2.22 4.65
N ALA A 53 17.14 1.86 5.62
CA ALA A 53 16.95 0.67 6.46
C ALA A 53 15.56 0.61 7.14
N GLU A 54 15.07 1.74 7.67
CA GLU A 54 13.77 1.82 8.33
C GLU A 54 12.60 1.61 7.36
N ALA A 55 12.62 2.29 6.21
CA ALA A 55 11.63 2.11 5.15
C ALA A 55 11.62 0.68 4.61
N GLY A 56 12.80 0.07 4.47
CA GLY A 56 12.95 -1.33 4.06
C GLY A 56 12.26 -2.31 5.03
N VAL A 57 12.35 -2.09 6.35
CA VAL A 57 11.65 -2.91 7.35
C VAL A 57 10.14 -2.79 7.19
N LEU A 58 9.60 -1.57 7.02
CA LEU A 58 8.17 -1.38 6.83
C LEU A 58 7.67 -1.97 5.51
N ILE A 59 8.42 -1.81 4.42
CA ILE A 59 8.09 -2.43 3.13
C ILE A 59 8.05 -3.95 3.24
N GLY A 60 9.01 -4.57 3.94
CA GLY A 60 8.97 -6.02 4.19
C GLY A 60 7.77 -6.48 5.02
N ARG A 61 7.33 -5.68 6.00
CA ARG A 61 6.11 -5.96 6.77
C ARG A 61 4.84 -5.85 5.93
N ILE A 62 4.77 -4.83 5.06
CA ILE A 62 3.67 -4.65 4.11
C ILE A 62 3.62 -5.85 3.15
N ASP A 63 4.76 -6.22 2.57
CA ASP A 63 4.89 -7.35 1.64
C ASP A 63 4.39 -8.67 2.26
N ALA A 64 4.88 -9.00 3.47
CA ALA A 64 4.44 -10.19 4.18
C ALA A 64 2.93 -10.18 4.51
N LEU A 65 2.36 -9.02 4.80
CA LEU A 65 0.92 -8.88 5.06
C LEU A 65 0.09 -9.06 3.77
N LEU A 66 0.53 -8.45 2.66
CA LEU A 66 -0.10 -8.63 1.35
C LEU A 66 -0.06 -10.10 0.91
N ASP A 67 1.06 -10.79 1.10
CA ASP A 67 1.15 -12.23 0.85
C ASP A 67 0.16 -13.04 1.71
N ALA A 68 0.07 -12.72 3.01
CA ALA A 68 -0.86 -13.39 3.92
C ALA A 68 -2.33 -13.19 3.54
N MET A 69 -2.67 -12.05 2.93
CA MET A 69 -4.03 -11.76 2.41
C MET A 69 -4.44 -12.67 1.24
N SER A 70 -3.49 -13.36 0.61
CA SER A 70 -3.72 -14.38 -0.42
C SER A 70 -3.85 -15.81 0.14
N GLY A 71 -3.84 -15.97 1.46
CA GLY A 71 -3.95 -17.26 2.13
C GLY A 71 -5.30 -17.98 1.94
N PRO A 72 -5.60 -19.02 2.74
CA PRO A 72 -6.79 -19.87 2.56
C PRO A 72 -8.14 -19.15 2.56
N ASN A 73 -8.21 -17.94 3.14
CA ASN A 73 -9.38 -17.07 3.12
C ASN A 73 -8.98 -15.70 2.56
N PRO A 74 -8.92 -15.54 1.22
CA PRO A 74 -8.45 -14.29 0.62
C PRO A 74 -9.38 -13.11 0.92
N VAL A 75 -8.79 -11.93 1.10
CA VAL A 75 -9.52 -10.69 1.45
C VAL A 75 -9.44 -9.61 0.36
N TRP A 76 -9.28 -10.02 -0.91
CA TRP A 76 -9.08 -9.14 -2.07
C TRP A 76 -10.35 -8.52 -2.67
N ARG A 77 -11.42 -8.39 -1.89
CA ARG A 77 -12.68 -7.79 -2.36
C ARG A 77 -12.92 -6.45 -1.69
N VAL A 78 -13.56 -5.53 -2.41
CA VAL A 78 -13.89 -4.18 -1.93
C VAL A 78 -14.70 -4.17 -0.63
N ASP A 79 -15.57 -5.15 -0.41
CA ASP A 79 -16.35 -5.32 0.84
C ASP A 79 -15.48 -5.68 2.05
N ALA A 80 -14.32 -6.31 1.82
CA ALA A 80 -13.36 -6.64 2.86
C ALA A 80 -12.54 -5.42 3.34
N LEU A 81 -12.45 -4.34 2.56
CA LEU A 81 -11.65 -3.14 2.90
C LEU A 81 -12.01 -2.56 4.28
N ALA A 82 -13.30 -2.60 4.64
CA ALA A 82 -13.82 -2.04 5.89
C ALA A 82 -13.90 -3.05 7.04
N THR A 83 -13.90 -4.35 6.75
CA THR A 83 -14.26 -5.40 7.71
C THR A 83 -13.12 -6.35 8.03
N ALA A 84 -12.20 -6.59 7.09
CA ALA A 84 -11.07 -7.46 7.30
C ALA A 84 -9.96 -6.74 8.10
N PRO A 85 -9.47 -7.32 9.20
CA PRO A 85 -8.43 -6.71 10.03
C PRO A 85 -7.13 -6.47 9.27
N GLN A 86 -6.80 -7.32 8.29
CA GLN A 86 -5.59 -7.20 7.46
C GLN A 86 -5.56 -5.85 6.71
N TRP A 87 -6.69 -5.40 6.17
CA TRP A 87 -6.76 -4.08 5.51
C TRP A 87 -6.59 -2.93 6.49
N ALA A 88 -7.01 -3.09 7.76
CA ALA A 88 -6.79 -2.07 8.79
C ALA A 88 -5.31 -2.00 9.20
N GLU A 89 -4.67 -3.15 9.38
CA GLU A 89 -3.24 -3.24 9.66
C GLU A 89 -2.40 -2.67 8.51
N LEU A 90 -2.74 -3.01 7.28
CA LEU A 90 -2.07 -2.49 6.08
C LEU A 90 -2.13 -0.97 6.00
N ARG A 91 -3.27 -0.36 6.34
CA ARG A 91 -3.41 1.11 6.41
C ARG A 91 -2.47 1.74 7.43
N VAL A 92 -2.30 1.10 8.60
CA VAL A 92 -1.39 1.58 9.65
C VAL A 92 0.06 1.52 9.16
N LEU A 93 0.48 0.38 8.61
CA LEU A 93 1.84 0.22 8.07
C LEU A 93 2.14 1.21 6.94
N ALA A 94 1.19 1.41 6.03
CA ALA A 94 1.35 2.36 4.94
C ALA A 94 1.42 3.81 5.44
N ALA A 95 0.64 4.17 6.47
CA ALA A 95 0.71 5.48 7.09
C ALA A 95 2.05 5.73 7.81
N GLU A 96 2.63 4.70 8.42
CA GLU A 96 3.99 4.76 9.01
C GLU A 96 5.08 4.93 7.95
N LEU A 97 4.92 4.29 6.79
CA LEU A 97 5.90 4.36 5.69
C LEU A 97 5.88 5.72 4.97
N LEU A 98 4.70 6.33 4.82
CA LEU A 98 4.50 7.54 4.03
C LEU A 98 5.47 8.69 4.34
N PRO A 99 5.71 9.11 5.61
CA PRO A 99 6.65 10.19 5.90
C PRO A 99 8.11 9.85 5.52
N MET A 100 8.49 8.57 5.50
CA MET A 100 9.85 8.14 5.14
C MET A 100 10.10 8.23 3.62
N LEU A 101 9.03 8.29 2.82
CA LEU A 101 9.10 8.43 1.37
C LEU A 101 9.03 9.90 0.91
N ASP A 102 8.59 10.80 1.81
CA ASP A 102 8.45 12.23 1.54
C ASP A 102 9.73 13.00 1.95
N ASP A 103 10.60 12.39 2.76
CA ASP A 103 11.90 12.96 3.15
C ASP A 103 13.00 12.61 2.11
N PRO A 104 13.77 13.59 1.61
CA PRO A 104 14.96 13.29 0.82
C PRO A 104 15.99 12.55 1.68
N PRO A 105 16.81 11.65 1.10
CA PRO A 105 17.90 11.03 1.84
C PRO A 105 18.79 12.12 2.44
N ALA A 106 19.07 12.03 3.74
CA ALA A 106 20.05 12.88 4.39
C ALA A 106 21.42 12.63 3.74
N ASP A 107 22.02 13.70 3.22
CA ASP A 107 23.36 13.72 2.61
C ASP A 107 24.46 13.13 3.52
#